data_AF-Q0VTF4-F1
#
_entry.id   AF-Q0VTF4-F1
#
_cell.length_a   1.000
_cell.length_b   1.000
_cell.length_c   1.000
_cell.angle_alpha   90.00
_cell.angle_beta   90.00
_cell.angle_gamma   90.00
#
_symmetry.space_group_name_H-M   'P 1'
#
loop_
_entity.id
_entity.type
_entity.pdbx_description
1 polymer ?
#
loop_
_entity_poly.entity_id
_entity_poly.type
_entity_poly.pdbx_seq_one_letter_code
_entity_poly.pdbx_strand_id
1 'polypeptide(L)'
;MLIMRNALTVLLLSLSLTGLADTDCETGYFALQQALARAGIGDAQARTLTGFPHLGVNRWLAFQQRKAVSEPQQQQWIRLATAKAWRDQSVLVQRLTTDSDGFSPQTAQTLLASCLPVLAARTDFSVLPQAEIPDSYATWLRVAGMYPLMAWLATGSIDDYHREMSARFRDPARQPRQQFSPPTGGTVPVAPDVLSANPLRIPLPDTEQWQAMLSHYAPVVAVSDTQPWNVPGQIQLDETHTPVIRTETPVSYTWPSWTHFRGKNLLQINYQFWFSKRPKRGWLDTYAGSLDGVIWRVTLKPNGKVLFYDSIHPCGCYHKIYLVDPTLKAADIEGDKPVFYPGYVVDAYDQRITLLLEPDTHYLVRVTPTSDLLPTSSYQLADANALRALKHQDGTVASLFNARGLVPISKRAERFYLWPMGIPSAGAMRQPGEHAIAFKGRRHFDEATLAETLFE
;
A
#
# COMPACT_ATOMS: atom_id res chain seq x y z
N MET A 1 4.31 -17.53 -20.37
CA MET A 1 4.27 -17.41 -18.88
C MET A 1 3.33 -16.30 -18.39
N LEU A 2 3.13 -15.19 -19.12
CA LEU A 2 2.12 -14.16 -18.80
C LEU A 2 0.66 -14.64 -19.02
N ILE A 3 0.44 -15.49 -20.04
CA ILE A 3 -0.90 -15.95 -20.45
C ILE A 3 -1.52 -16.93 -19.41
N MET A 4 -0.70 -17.76 -18.74
CA MET A 4 -1.17 -18.65 -17.66
C MET A 4 -1.53 -17.91 -16.36
N ARG A 5 -0.98 -16.70 -16.15
CA ARG A 5 -1.30 -15.84 -15.00
C ARG A 5 -2.72 -15.25 -15.10
N ASN A 6 -3.20 -15.01 -16.31
CA ASN A 6 -4.45 -14.28 -16.56
C ASN A 6 -5.68 -15.20 -16.63
N ALA A 7 -5.52 -16.43 -17.12
CA ALA A 7 -6.65 -17.36 -17.22
C ALA A 7 -7.13 -17.88 -15.85
N LEU A 8 -6.22 -18.08 -14.89
CA LEU A 8 -6.57 -18.69 -13.59
C LEU A 8 -7.32 -17.73 -12.64
N THR A 9 -7.06 -16.42 -12.72
CA THR A 9 -7.76 -15.42 -11.90
C THR A 9 -9.24 -15.33 -12.27
N VAL A 10 -9.55 -15.54 -13.56
CA VAL A 10 -10.93 -15.62 -14.08
C VAL A 10 -11.55 -17.00 -13.78
N LEU A 11 -10.76 -18.08 -13.81
CA LEU A 11 -11.23 -19.44 -13.51
C LEU A 11 -11.61 -19.64 -12.03
N LEU A 12 -10.90 -18.98 -11.11
CA LEU A 12 -11.21 -18.96 -9.67
C LEU A 12 -12.55 -18.26 -9.35
N LEU A 13 -13.10 -17.49 -10.29
CA LEU A 13 -14.37 -16.78 -10.13
C LEU A 13 -15.59 -17.56 -10.68
N SER A 14 -15.39 -18.73 -11.32
CA SER A 14 -16.45 -19.42 -12.08
C SER A 14 -16.63 -20.92 -11.83
N LEU A 15 -15.88 -21.55 -10.93
CA LEU A 15 -15.97 -23.00 -10.68
C LEU A 15 -17.04 -23.40 -9.65
N SER A 16 -17.90 -24.33 -10.07
CA SER A 16 -18.88 -25.02 -9.22
C SER A 16 -18.19 -25.98 -8.24
N LEU A 17 -18.59 -25.91 -6.98
CA LEU A 17 -18.00 -26.59 -5.83
C LEU A 17 -18.63 -27.98 -5.65
N THR A 18 -18.01 -29.03 -6.18
CA THR A 18 -18.31 -30.42 -5.80
C THR A 18 -17.06 -31.12 -5.29
N GLY A 19 -17.19 -31.68 -4.08
CA GLY A 19 -16.10 -32.19 -3.27
C GLY A 19 -15.56 -33.55 -3.71
N LEU A 20 -14.25 -33.68 -3.54
CA LEU A 20 -13.51 -34.91 -3.27
C LEU A 20 -12.46 -34.53 -2.22
N ALA A 21 -12.23 -35.39 -1.22
CA ALA A 21 -11.11 -35.27 -0.29
C ALA A 21 -9.81 -35.65 -1.00
N ASP A 22 -8.79 -34.80 -0.85
CA ASP A 22 -7.46 -34.98 -1.40
C ASP A 22 -6.51 -34.53 -0.30
N THR A 23 -6.02 -35.51 0.46
CA THR A 23 -5.05 -35.37 1.56
C THR A 23 -3.71 -34.80 1.09
N ASP A 24 -3.46 -34.85 -0.21
CA ASP A 24 -2.18 -34.47 -0.80
C ASP A 24 -2.03 -32.94 -0.84
N CYS A 25 -3.13 -32.20 -1.05
CA CYS A 25 -3.09 -30.74 -1.05
C CYS A 25 -2.85 -30.12 0.33
N GLU A 26 -3.46 -30.66 1.39
CA GLU A 26 -3.20 -30.18 2.75
C GLU A 26 -1.75 -30.47 3.17
N THR A 27 -1.29 -31.69 2.90
CA THR A 27 0.08 -32.13 3.20
C THR A 27 1.11 -31.30 2.44
N GLY A 28 0.94 -31.17 1.12
CA GLY A 28 1.84 -30.40 0.27
C GLY A 28 1.87 -28.92 0.65
N TYR A 29 0.71 -28.34 0.92
CA TYR A 29 0.63 -26.93 1.31
C TYR A 29 1.28 -26.68 2.67
N PHE A 30 1.08 -27.56 3.65
CA PHE A 30 1.76 -27.50 4.94
C PHE A 30 3.28 -27.63 4.79
N ALA A 31 3.75 -28.56 3.95
CA ALA A 31 5.18 -28.70 3.65
C ALA A 31 5.76 -27.43 3.02
N LEU A 32 5.04 -26.77 2.10
CA LEU A 32 5.46 -25.50 1.53
C LEU A 32 5.56 -24.39 2.58
N GLN A 33 4.59 -24.28 3.50
CA GLN A 33 4.67 -23.30 4.59
C GLN A 33 5.87 -23.56 5.50
N GLN A 34 6.21 -24.82 5.79
CA GLN A 34 7.41 -25.16 6.55
C GLN A 34 8.69 -24.78 5.81
N ALA A 35 8.77 -25.05 4.50
CA ALA A 35 9.92 -24.68 3.68
C ALA A 35 10.16 -23.17 3.70
N LEU A 36 9.10 -22.38 3.51
CA LEU A 36 9.16 -20.91 3.63
C LEU A 36 9.63 -20.46 5.02
N ALA A 37 9.08 -21.05 6.08
CA ALA A 37 9.46 -20.72 7.46
C ALA A 37 10.93 -21.05 7.77
N ARG A 38 11.41 -22.23 7.38
CA ARG A 38 12.82 -22.67 7.56
C ARG A 38 13.79 -21.81 6.77
N ALA A 39 13.41 -21.38 5.57
CA ALA A 39 14.17 -20.44 4.76
C ALA A 39 14.12 -18.99 5.31
N GLY A 40 13.36 -18.71 6.37
CA GLY A 40 13.19 -17.36 6.92
C GLY A 40 12.41 -16.43 5.99
N ILE A 41 11.64 -16.98 5.04
CA ILE A 41 10.89 -16.24 4.04
C ILE A 41 9.52 -15.87 4.62
N GLY A 42 9.34 -14.60 4.92
CA GLY A 42 8.06 -14.02 5.31
C GLY A 42 7.94 -12.57 4.87
N ASP A 43 6.75 -12.00 5.00
CA ASP A 43 6.52 -10.55 4.94
C ASP A 43 5.24 -10.19 5.71
N ALA A 44 5.07 -8.91 6.06
CA ALA A 44 3.98 -8.46 6.92
C ALA A 44 2.64 -8.34 6.19
N GLN A 45 2.64 -8.30 4.85
CA GLN A 45 1.40 -8.31 4.05
C GLN A 45 0.84 -9.71 3.84
N ALA A 46 1.69 -10.75 3.82
CA ALA A 46 1.36 -12.14 3.55
C ALA A 46 0.73 -12.87 4.75
N ARG A 47 -0.04 -12.16 5.57
CA ARG A 47 -0.74 -12.76 6.71
C ARG A 47 -1.87 -13.64 6.22
N THR A 48 -2.01 -14.78 6.88
CA THR A 48 -3.07 -15.76 6.67
C THR A 48 -3.88 -15.92 7.94
N LEU A 49 -5.10 -16.42 7.78
CA LEU A 49 -5.98 -16.67 8.91
C LEU A 49 -5.43 -17.85 9.74
N THR A 50 -5.44 -17.71 11.06
CA THR A 50 -4.91 -18.74 11.97
C THR A 50 -5.60 -20.08 11.75
N GLY A 51 -4.82 -21.12 11.46
CA GLY A 51 -5.34 -22.46 11.15
C GLY A 51 -5.79 -22.66 9.68
N PHE A 52 -5.84 -21.59 8.89
CA PHE A 52 -6.29 -21.61 7.49
C PHE A 52 -5.28 -20.88 6.59
N PRO A 53 -4.09 -21.47 6.36
CA PRO A 53 -2.99 -20.79 5.67
C PRO A 53 -3.29 -20.49 4.19
N HIS A 54 -4.33 -21.11 3.61
CA HIS A 54 -4.84 -20.81 2.27
C HIS A 54 -5.73 -19.57 2.20
N LEU A 55 -6.10 -18.98 3.34
CA LEU A 55 -6.91 -17.76 3.42
C LEU A 55 -6.07 -16.58 3.86
N GLY A 56 -5.71 -15.72 2.92
CA GLY A 56 -4.97 -14.49 3.16
C GLY A 56 -5.87 -13.40 3.74
N VAL A 57 -5.39 -12.66 4.73
CA VAL A 57 -6.17 -11.60 5.40
C VAL A 57 -5.39 -10.28 5.52
N ASN A 58 -6.12 -9.17 5.56
CA ASN A 58 -5.67 -7.82 5.87
C ASN A 58 -6.82 -7.05 6.55
N ARG A 59 -6.61 -5.78 6.94
CA ARG A 59 -7.63 -5.00 7.67
C ARG A 59 -8.94 -4.86 6.88
N TRP A 60 -8.84 -4.75 5.55
CA TRP A 60 -9.99 -4.74 4.65
C TRP A 60 -10.77 -6.06 4.69
N LEU A 61 -10.11 -7.21 4.49
CA LEU A 61 -10.80 -8.51 4.52
C LEU A 61 -11.32 -8.87 5.91
N ALA A 62 -10.66 -8.44 6.98
CA ALA A 62 -11.18 -8.57 8.34
C ALA A 62 -12.50 -7.79 8.53
N PHE A 63 -12.59 -6.58 7.97
CA PHE A 63 -13.84 -5.81 7.93
C PHE A 63 -14.90 -6.51 7.09
N GLN A 64 -14.56 -6.99 5.89
CA GLN A 64 -15.50 -7.67 5.01
C GLN A 64 -16.01 -9.01 5.56
N GLN A 65 -15.22 -9.72 6.36
CA GLN A 65 -15.66 -10.97 7.00
C GLN A 65 -16.89 -10.73 7.88
N ARG A 66 -16.88 -9.63 8.66
CA ARG A 66 -18.00 -9.25 9.53
C ARG A 66 -19.24 -8.82 8.75
N LYS A 67 -19.09 -8.42 7.48
CA LYS A 67 -20.18 -8.03 6.59
C LYS A 67 -20.76 -9.23 5.81
N ALA A 68 -20.07 -10.37 5.81
CA ALA A 68 -20.47 -11.55 5.07
C ALA A 68 -21.49 -12.38 5.86
N VAL A 69 -22.76 -11.96 5.84
CA VAL A 69 -23.84 -12.59 6.61
C VAL A 69 -24.57 -13.69 5.84
N SER A 70 -24.69 -13.56 4.52
CA SER A 70 -25.34 -14.57 3.68
C SER A 70 -24.34 -15.53 3.05
N GLU A 71 -24.77 -16.75 2.73
CA GLU A 71 -23.92 -17.76 2.10
C GLU A 71 -23.21 -17.25 0.83
N PRO A 72 -23.84 -16.52 -0.11
CA PRO A 72 -23.13 -15.94 -1.26
C PRO A 72 -22.02 -14.95 -0.86
N GLN A 73 -22.22 -14.18 0.22
CA GLN A 73 -21.22 -13.23 0.72
C GLN A 73 -20.06 -13.95 1.40
N GLN A 74 -20.35 -15.00 2.17
CA GLN A 74 -19.35 -15.85 2.81
C GLN A 74 -18.46 -16.53 1.77
N GLN A 75 -19.07 -17.09 0.73
CA GLN A 75 -18.34 -17.67 -0.40
C GLN A 75 -17.52 -16.63 -1.16
N GLN A 76 -18.06 -15.42 -1.35
CA GLN A 76 -17.29 -14.31 -1.94
C GLN A 76 -16.09 -13.92 -1.07
N TRP A 77 -16.24 -13.91 0.26
CA TRP A 77 -15.16 -13.62 1.17
C TRP A 77 -14.06 -14.69 1.09
N ILE A 78 -14.41 -15.98 1.09
CA ILE A 78 -13.45 -17.09 0.96
C ILE A 78 -12.66 -16.95 -0.34
N ARG A 79 -13.33 -16.64 -1.47
CA ARG A 79 -12.67 -16.40 -2.76
C ARG A 79 -11.66 -15.25 -2.68
N LEU A 80 -12.03 -14.14 -2.06
CA LEU A 80 -11.14 -12.97 -1.92
C LEU A 80 -9.95 -13.25 -1.00
N ALA A 81 -10.16 -13.93 0.12
CA ALA A 81 -9.10 -14.34 1.02
C ALA A 81 -8.13 -15.33 0.33
N THR A 82 -8.65 -16.28 -0.43
CA THR A 82 -7.85 -17.22 -1.22
C THR A 82 -7.05 -16.50 -2.31
N ALA A 83 -7.67 -15.59 -3.05
CA ALA A 83 -7.00 -14.79 -4.07
C ALA A 83 -5.88 -13.91 -3.47
N LYS A 84 -6.08 -13.40 -2.25
CA LYS A 84 -5.05 -12.69 -1.50
C LYS A 84 -3.88 -13.63 -1.12
N ALA A 85 -4.16 -14.80 -0.54
CA ALA A 85 -3.12 -15.80 -0.23
C ALA A 85 -2.34 -16.20 -1.47
N TRP A 86 -3.02 -16.45 -2.59
CA TRP A 86 -2.39 -16.73 -3.88
C TRP A 86 -1.42 -15.62 -4.29
N ARG A 87 -1.86 -14.35 -4.28
CA ARG A 87 -1.03 -13.21 -4.66
C ARG A 87 0.20 -13.10 -3.77
N ASP A 88 0.02 -13.18 -2.46
CA ASP A 88 1.09 -13.04 -1.49
C ASP A 88 2.08 -14.20 -1.57
N GLN A 89 1.60 -15.43 -1.55
CA GLN A 89 2.46 -16.61 -1.55
C GLN A 89 3.16 -16.81 -2.88
N SER A 90 2.54 -16.46 -4.01
CA SER A 90 3.22 -16.43 -5.31
C SER A 90 4.41 -15.47 -5.33
N VAL A 91 4.43 -14.45 -4.47
CA VAL A 91 5.58 -13.55 -4.28
C VAL A 91 6.59 -14.17 -3.31
N LEU A 92 6.13 -14.78 -2.21
CA LEU A 92 7.03 -15.46 -1.26
C LEU A 92 7.85 -16.56 -1.92
N VAL A 93 7.21 -17.44 -2.71
CA VAL A 93 7.85 -18.62 -3.31
C VAL A 93 8.91 -18.27 -4.36
N GLN A 94 8.88 -17.06 -4.92
CA GLN A 94 9.94 -16.57 -5.82
C GLN A 94 11.29 -16.41 -5.10
N ARG A 95 11.28 -16.33 -3.77
CA ARG A 95 12.48 -16.19 -2.94
C ARG A 95 13.06 -17.54 -2.48
N LEU A 96 12.40 -18.66 -2.80
CA LEU A 96 12.94 -19.99 -2.53
C LEU A 96 14.14 -20.26 -3.42
N THR A 97 15.16 -20.90 -2.85
CA THR A 97 16.27 -21.48 -3.61
C THR A 97 15.97 -22.95 -3.89
N THR A 98 16.65 -23.57 -4.86
CA THR A 98 16.44 -24.98 -5.24
C THR A 98 16.68 -25.97 -4.09
N ASP A 99 17.42 -25.57 -3.06
CA ASP A 99 17.76 -26.43 -1.91
C ASP A 99 16.74 -26.31 -0.76
N SER A 100 15.64 -25.56 -0.95
CA SER A 100 14.64 -25.29 0.09
C SER A 100 13.66 -26.46 0.28
N ASP A 101 14.10 -27.52 0.95
CA ASP A 101 13.27 -28.67 1.37
C ASP A 101 12.43 -29.30 0.23
N GLY A 102 13.03 -29.42 -0.95
CA GLY A 102 12.39 -30.03 -2.12
C GLY A 102 11.45 -29.10 -2.90
N PHE A 103 11.34 -27.83 -2.51
CA PHE A 103 10.59 -26.81 -3.26
C PHE A 103 11.52 -25.87 -4.01
N SER A 104 11.40 -25.88 -5.33
CA SER A 104 11.80 -24.77 -6.20
C SER A 104 10.67 -23.74 -6.33
N PRO A 105 10.95 -22.49 -6.75
CA PRO A 105 9.91 -21.52 -7.04
C PRO A 105 8.82 -22.04 -7.99
N GLN A 106 9.21 -22.84 -9.00
CA GLN A 106 8.28 -23.39 -9.99
C GLN A 106 7.39 -24.49 -9.40
N THR A 107 7.98 -25.43 -8.65
CA THR A 107 7.21 -26.52 -8.02
C THR A 107 6.24 -25.96 -6.97
N ALA A 108 6.69 -25.00 -6.16
CA ALA A 108 5.85 -24.30 -5.21
C ALA A 108 4.70 -23.54 -5.91
N GLN A 109 4.98 -22.82 -7.01
CA GLN A 109 3.94 -22.11 -7.76
C GLN A 109 2.88 -23.07 -8.34
N THR A 110 3.31 -24.22 -8.86
CA THR A 110 2.38 -25.26 -9.36
C THR A 110 1.52 -25.82 -8.23
N LEU A 111 2.11 -26.12 -7.07
CA LEU A 111 1.38 -26.58 -5.89
C LEU A 111 0.32 -25.55 -5.47
N LEU A 112 0.69 -24.28 -5.36
CA LEU A 112 -0.25 -23.20 -5.03
C LEU A 112 -1.43 -23.17 -6.03
N ALA A 113 -1.16 -23.40 -7.32
CA ALA A 113 -2.13 -23.23 -8.40
C ALA A 113 -3.20 -24.34 -8.35
N SER A 114 -2.75 -25.56 -8.06
CA SER A 114 -3.60 -26.73 -7.96
C SER A 114 -4.35 -26.79 -6.63
N CYS A 115 -3.70 -26.43 -5.52
CA CYS A 115 -4.23 -26.72 -4.19
C CYS A 115 -5.02 -25.58 -3.54
N LEU A 116 -4.72 -24.30 -3.79
CA LEU A 116 -5.50 -23.21 -3.21
C LEU A 116 -7.00 -23.25 -3.57
N PRO A 117 -7.40 -23.49 -4.84
CA PRO A 117 -8.81 -23.62 -5.20
C PRO A 117 -9.50 -24.77 -4.44
N VAL A 118 -8.81 -25.90 -4.30
CA VAL A 118 -9.32 -27.10 -3.60
C VAL A 118 -9.53 -26.83 -2.11
N LEU A 119 -8.55 -26.19 -1.45
CA LEU A 119 -8.65 -25.84 -0.03
C LEU A 119 -9.75 -24.79 0.20
N ALA A 120 -9.86 -23.79 -0.67
CA ALA A 120 -10.93 -22.79 -0.62
C ALA A 120 -12.31 -23.44 -0.78
N ALA A 121 -12.44 -24.39 -1.70
CA ALA A 121 -13.70 -25.07 -1.99
C ALA A 121 -14.27 -25.87 -0.80
N ARG A 122 -13.39 -26.40 0.05
CA ARG A 122 -13.76 -27.17 1.25
C ARG A 122 -13.93 -26.30 2.49
N THR A 123 -13.63 -25.02 2.40
CA THR A 123 -13.67 -24.13 3.55
C THR A 123 -15.10 -23.86 3.96
N ASP A 124 -15.47 -24.32 5.15
CA ASP A 124 -16.70 -23.91 5.81
C ASP A 124 -16.47 -22.56 6.49
N PHE A 125 -17.26 -21.54 6.11
CA PHE A 125 -17.15 -20.21 6.69
C PHE A 125 -17.52 -20.18 8.18
N SER A 126 -18.42 -21.06 8.63
CA SER A 126 -18.98 -21.03 9.99
C SER A 126 -17.96 -21.40 11.06
N VAL A 127 -16.90 -22.12 10.69
CA VAL A 127 -15.81 -22.53 11.59
C VAL A 127 -14.60 -21.61 11.53
N LEU A 128 -14.63 -20.58 10.66
CA LEU A 128 -13.51 -19.66 10.52
C LEU A 128 -13.39 -18.77 11.76
N PRO A 129 -12.18 -18.61 12.32
CA PRO A 129 -11.97 -17.61 13.34
C PRO A 129 -12.17 -16.22 12.74
N GLN A 130 -12.51 -15.27 13.60
CA GLN A 130 -12.54 -13.86 13.23
C GLN A 130 -11.12 -13.42 12.85
N ALA A 131 -10.98 -12.84 11.66
CA ALA A 131 -9.73 -12.29 11.19
C ALA A 131 -9.38 -11.06 12.03
N GLU A 132 -8.25 -11.14 12.71
CA GLU A 132 -7.66 -10.06 13.49
C GLU A 132 -6.31 -9.69 12.89
N ILE A 133 -6.16 -8.41 12.53
CA ILE A 133 -4.89 -7.89 12.06
C ILE A 133 -4.32 -7.02 13.17
N PRO A 134 -3.15 -7.36 13.73
CA PRO A 134 -2.49 -6.54 14.72
C PRO A 134 -2.35 -5.11 14.20
N ASP A 135 -2.56 -4.14 15.07
CA ASP A 135 -2.22 -2.77 14.72
C ASP A 135 -0.69 -2.63 14.54
N SER A 136 -0.29 -1.63 13.76
CA SER A 136 1.13 -1.33 13.51
C SER A 136 1.76 -0.55 14.69
N TYR A 137 1.09 -0.54 15.85
CA TYR A 137 1.56 0.04 17.10
C TYR A 137 1.95 -1.06 18.10
N ALA A 138 2.95 -0.79 18.93
CA ALA A 138 3.32 -1.66 20.04
C ALA A 138 2.72 -1.12 21.33
N THR A 139 1.69 -1.79 21.85
CA THR A 139 1.04 -1.40 23.12
C THR A 139 2.03 -1.36 24.28
N TRP A 140 2.96 -2.31 24.36
CA TRP A 140 3.97 -2.34 25.42
C TRP A 140 4.91 -1.12 25.40
N LEU A 141 5.22 -0.58 24.21
CA LEU A 141 6.01 0.66 24.10
C LEU A 141 5.23 1.85 24.67
N ARG A 142 3.90 1.90 24.45
CA ARG A 142 3.05 2.95 25.02
C ARG A 142 2.96 2.87 26.54
N VAL A 143 2.88 1.65 27.08
CA VAL A 143 2.86 1.43 28.53
C VAL A 143 4.20 1.83 29.14
N ALA A 144 5.31 1.30 28.63
CA ALA A 144 6.66 1.60 29.14
C ALA A 144 7.03 3.08 28.95
N GLY A 145 6.55 3.70 27.87
CA GLY A 145 6.78 5.11 27.55
C GLY A 145 5.82 6.08 28.23
N MET A 146 4.97 5.64 29.16
CA MET A 146 3.97 6.49 29.83
C MET A 146 3.13 7.32 28.82
N TYR A 147 2.59 6.65 27.81
CA TYR A 147 1.94 7.27 26.65
C TYR A 147 0.96 8.41 26.99
N PRO A 148 0.06 8.32 27.98
CA PRO A 148 -0.85 9.43 28.29
C PRO A 148 -0.11 10.74 28.61
N LEU A 149 0.99 10.67 29.36
CA LEU A 149 1.82 11.82 29.71
C LEU A 149 2.60 12.32 28.49
N MET A 150 3.25 11.41 27.76
CA MET A 150 4.06 11.79 26.59
C MET A 150 3.21 12.36 25.45
N ALA A 151 2.02 11.80 25.22
CA ALA A 151 1.07 12.33 24.24
C ALA A 151 0.53 13.70 24.66
N TRP A 152 0.34 13.94 25.95
CA TRP A 152 -0.01 15.28 26.45
C TRP A 152 1.13 16.27 26.20
N LEU A 153 2.36 15.96 26.60
CA LEU A 153 3.54 16.80 26.36
C LEU A 153 3.81 17.06 24.86
N ALA A 154 3.52 16.09 24.00
CA ALA A 154 3.70 16.21 22.55
C ALA A 154 2.62 17.08 21.87
N THR A 155 1.54 17.47 22.56
CA THR A 155 0.41 18.19 21.93
C THR A 155 0.87 19.48 21.26
N GLY A 156 1.70 20.29 21.93
CA GLY A 156 2.22 21.54 21.34
C GLY A 156 3.05 21.30 20.07
N SER A 157 3.89 20.25 20.07
CA SER A 157 4.70 19.89 18.90
C SER A 157 3.84 19.38 17.73
N ILE A 158 2.73 18.70 18.01
CA ILE A 158 1.77 18.25 16.98
C ILE A 158 1.07 19.47 16.37
N ASP A 159 0.66 20.43 17.19
CA ASP A 159 0.02 21.66 16.72
C ASP A 159 0.98 22.53 15.89
N ASP A 160 2.25 22.65 16.31
CA ASP A 160 3.32 23.32 15.54
C ASP A 160 3.52 22.63 14.19
N TYR A 161 3.60 21.30 14.20
CA TYR A 161 3.71 20.50 13.00
C TYR A 161 2.53 20.74 12.03
N HIS A 162 1.29 20.77 12.53
CA HIS A 162 0.11 21.08 11.71
C HIS A 162 0.20 22.49 11.13
N ARG A 163 0.56 23.50 11.94
CA ARG A 163 0.75 24.87 11.47
C ARG A 163 1.80 24.96 10.37
N GLU A 164 2.95 24.31 10.56
CA GLU A 164 4.04 24.29 9.58
C GLU A 164 3.60 23.63 8.27
N MET A 165 2.98 22.45 8.33
CA MET A 165 2.53 21.75 7.14
C MET A 165 1.42 22.49 6.40
N SER A 166 0.50 23.14 7.11
CA SER A 166 -0.52 24.00 6.51
C SER A 166 0.07 25.28 5.91
N ALA A 167 1.09 25.87 6.52
CA ALA A 167 1.78 27.04 5.99
C ALA A 167 2.44 26.74 4.63
N ARG A 168 3.07 25.57 4.48
CA ARG A 168 3.69 25.13 3.21
C ARG A 168 2.73 25.09 2.01
N PHE A 169 1.42 24.89 2.24
CA PHE A 169 0.42 24.98 1.16
C PHE A 169 0.12 26.41 0.70
N ARG A 170 0.43 27.41 1.52
CA ARG A 170 0.19 28.84 1.23
C ARG A 170 1.46 29.54 0.79
N ASP A 171 2.59 29.21 1.41
CA ASP A 171 3.89 29.82 1.14
C ASP A 171 4.32 29.57 -0.31
N PRO A 172 4.95 30.54 -1.00
CA PRO A 172 5.39 30.37 -2.38
C PRO A 172 6.26 29.11 -2.54
N ALA A 173 5.77 28.17 -3.36
CA ALA A 173 6.53 26.97 -3.69
C ALA A 173 7.60 27.30 -4.74
N ARG A 174 8.75 26.62 -4.65
CA ARG A 174 9.81 26.75 -5.66
C ARG A 174 9.29 26.25 -7.00
N GLN A 175 9.45 27.04 -8.06
CA GLN A 175 8.97 26.70 -9.38
C GLN A 175 9.58 25.37 -9.87
N PRO A 176 8.76 24.45 -10.42
CA PRO A 176 9.24 23.20 -10.97
C PRO A 176 10.16 23.44 -12.18
N ARG A 177 11.15 22.56 -12.36
CA ARG A 177 12.10 22.61 -13.49
C ARG A 177 11.98 21.41 -14.42
N GLN A 178 11.41 20.32 -13.92
CA GLN A 178 11.20 19.08 -14.66
C GLN A 178 9.94 18.40 -14.11
N GLN A 179 9.31 17.60 -14.95
CA GLN A 179 8.22 16.73 -14.54
C GLN A 179 8.37 15.31 -15.07
N PHE A 180 7.73 14.37 -14.37
CA PHE A 180 7.68 12.97 -14.69
C PHE A 180 6.22 12.58 -14.95
N SER A 181 5.91 12.17 -16.17
CA SER A 181 4.55 11.80 -16.57
C SER A 181 4.39 10.28 -16.64
N PRO A 182 3.18 9.74 -16.40
CA PRO A 182 2.93 8.33 -16.64
C PRO A 182 3.03 7.98 -18.14
N PRO A 183 3.02 6.68 -18.48
CA PRO A 183 2.93 6.24 -19.87
C PRO A 183 1.67 6.82 -20.53
N THR A 184 1.81 7.33 -21.75
CA THR A 184 0.69 7.79 -22.57
C THR A 184 0.01 6.62 -23.25
N GLY A 185 -1.30 6.73 -23.47
CA GLY A 185 -2.12 5.66 -24.05
C GLY A 185 -2.78 4.80 -22.97
N GLY A 186 -4.09 4.89 -22.89
CA GLY A 186 -4.90 4.11 -21.98
C GLY A 186 -6.35 4.12 -22.47
N THR A 187 -7.05 3.01 -22.24
CA THR A 187 -8.50 2.95 -22.47
C THR A 187 -9.21 3.76 -21.38
N VAL A 188 -10.43 4.22 -21.68
CA VAL A 188 -11.27 4.87 -20.68
C VAL A 188 -11.58 3.85 -19.58
N PRO A 189 -11.33 4.18 -18.30
CA PRO A 189 -11.56 3.23 -17.22
C PRO A 189 -13.06 2.94 -17.07
N VAL A 190 -13.38 1.69 -16.76
CA VAL A 190 -14.74 1.29 -16.40
C VAL A 190 -15.10 1.86 -15.03
N ALA A 191 -16.33 2.38 -14.88
CA ALA A 191 -16.79 2.92 -13.61
C ALA A 191 -16.80 1.83 -12.50
N PRO A 192 -16.34 2.13 -11.27
CA PRO A 192 -16.29 1.16 -10.17
C PRO A 192 -17.61 0.46 -9.84
N ASP A 193 -18.77 1.11 -10.04
CA ASP A 193 -20.10 0.52 -9.88
C ASP A 193 -20.28 -0.76 -10.70
N VAL A 194 -19.90 -0.72 -11.98
CA VAL A 194 -19.99 -1.87 -12.90
C VAL A 194 -19.16 -3.05 -12.40
N LEU A 195 -18.04 -2.75 -11.74
CA LEU A 195 -17.11 -3.75 -11.19
C LEU A 195 -17.56 -4.31 -9.83
N SER A 196 -18.65 -3.79 -9.28
CA SER A 196 -19.18 -4.17 -7.97
C SER A 196 -20.26 -5.26 -8.03
N ALA A 197 -20.43 -5.90 -9.20
CA ALA A 197 -21.37 -6.99 -9.43
C ALA A 197 -20.92 -8.31 -8.76
N ASN A 198 -20.81 -8.31 -7.44
CA ASN A 198 -20.54 -9.49 -6.61
C ASN A 198 -21.31 -9.39 -5.27
N PRO A 199 -21.48 -10.51 -4.54
CA PRO A 199 -22.28 -10.53 -3.31
C PRO A 199 -21.88 -9.52 -2.22
N LEU A 200 -20.60 -9.13 -2.17
CA LEU A 200 -20.07 -8.14 -1.22
C LEU A 200 -20.07 -6.71 -1.75
N ARG A 201 -20.52 -6.47 -2.98
CA ARG A 201 -20.55 -5.15 -3.64
C ARG A 201 -19.20 -4.43 -3.60
N ILE A 202 -18.11 -5.17 -3.83
CA ILE A 202 -16.74 -4.61 -3.85
C ILE A 202 -16.36 -4.34 -5.31
N PRO A 203 -15.89 -3.15 -5.69
CA PRO A 203 -15.37 -2.92 -7.04
C PRO A 203 -14.07 -3.70 -7.25
N LEU A 204 -14.12 -4.74 -8.09
CA LEU A 204 -13.00 -5.66 -8.33
C LEU A 204 -12.59 -5.61 -9.82
N PRO A 205 -11.68 -4.69 -10.20
CA PRO A 205 -11.18 -4.65 -11.58
C PRO A 205 -10.34 -5.91 -11.89
N ASP A 206 -10.50 -6.44 -13.10
CA ASP A 206 -9.55 -7.39 -13.68
C ASP A 206 -8.23 -6.70 -14.06
N THR A 207 -7.30 -7.46 -14.64
CA THR A 207 -5.97 -6.93 -15.04
C THR A 207 -6.07 -5.79 -16.04
N GLU A 208 -6.94 -5.87 -17.05
CA GLU A 208 -7.05 -4.86 -18.10
C GLU A 208 -7.73 -3.60 -17.57
N GLN A 209 -8.84 -3.78 -16.86
CA GLN A 209 -9.56 -2.71 -16.19
C GLN A 209 -8.67 -1.98 -15.18
N TRP A 210 -7.84 -2.71 -14.44
CA TRP A 210 -6.88 -2.13 -13.50
C TRP A 210 -5.79 -1.31 -14.22
N GLN A 211 -5.23 -1.81 -15.32
CA GLN A 211 -4.25 -1.06 -16.10
C GLN A 211 -4.84 0.22 -16.70
N ALA A 212 -6.08 0.16 -17.20
CA ALA A 212 -6.80 1.34 -17.69
C ALA A 212 -6.95 2.41 -16.59
N MET A 213 -7.33 1.99 -15.37
CA MET A 213 -7.43 2.87 -14.21
C MET A 213 -6.07 3.45 -13.82
N LEU A 214 -5.02 2.63 -13.76
CA LEU A 214 -3.69 3.09 -13.42
C LEU A 214 -3.19 4.20 -14.36
N SER A 215 -3.33 4.03 -15.67
CA SER A 215 -2.92 5.03 -16.66
C SER A 215 -3.78 6.29 -16.63
N HIS A 216 -5.09 6.15 -16.38
CA HIS A 216 -6.02 7.27 -16.35
C HIS A 216 -5.79 8.19 -15.15
N TYR A 217 -5.78 7.65 -13.92
CA TYR A 217 -5.66 8.46 -12.68
C TYR A 217 -4.21 8.75 -12.26
N ALA A 218 -3.21 8.29 -13.03
CA ALA A 218 -1.81 8.47 -12.68
C ALA A 218 -1.40 9.96 -12.62
N PRO A 219 -0.74 10.42 -11.54
CA PRO A 219 -0.31 11.80 -11.42
C PRO A 219 0.94 12.10 -12.25
N VAL A 220 1.10 13.35 -12.67
CA VAL A 220 2.42 13.88 -13.03
C VAL A 220 3.15 14.26 -11.75
N VAL A 221 4.46 14.00 -11.65
CA VAL A 221 5.28 14.43 -10.51
C VAL A 221 6.21 15.55 -10.98
N ALA A 222 6.09 16.74 -10.40
CA ALA A 222 6.93 17.88 -10.71
C ALA A 222 7.95 18.14 -9.59
N VAL A 223 9.20 18.39 -10.00
CA VAL A 223 10.34 18.58 -9.09
C VAL A 223 11.04 19.90 -9.41
N SER A 224 11.47 20.62 -8.38
CA SER A 224 12.00 21.99 -8.52
C SER A 224 13.51 22.08 -8.72
N ASP A 225 14.21 20.95 -8.66
CA ASP A 225 15.61 20.82 -9.09
C ASP A 225 15.90 19.40 -9.58
N THR A 226 17.11 19.22 -10.13
CA THR A 226 17.57 17.98 -10.76
C THR A 226 18.61 17.26 -9.90
N GLN A 227 18.65 17.51 -8.58
CA GLN A 227 19.54 16.74 -7.73
C GLN A 227 19.16 15.26 -7.79
N PRO A 228 20.11 14.31 -7.80
CA PRO A 228 19.80 12.89 -7.96
C PRO A 228 18.87 12.31 -6.89
N TRP A 229 18.75 12.96 -5.74
CA TRP A 229 17.82 12.55 -4.69
C TRP A 229 16.44 13.14 -4.81
N ASN A 230 16.22 14.16 -5.63
CA ASN A 230 14.91 14.75 -5.90
C ASN A 230 14.24 14.15 -7.14
N VAL A 231 14.91 13.19 -7.81
CA VAL A 231 14.38 12.48 -8.98
C VAL A 231 13.79 11.13 -8.54
N PRO A 232 12.54 10.81 -8.90
CA PRO A 232 11.97 9.51 -8.60
C PRO A 232 12.69 8.40 -9.39
N GLY A 233 12.85 7.23 -8.78
CA GLY A 233 13.57 6.12 -9.41
C GLY A 233 13.11 4.73 -9.00
N GLN A 234 13.64 3.73 -9.68
CA GLN A 234 13.40 2.32 -9.39
C GLN A 234 14.23 1.86 -8.21
N ILE A 235 13.63 1.11 -7.28
CA ILE A 235 14.35 0.35 -6.27
C ILE A 235 15.02 -0.85 -6.92
N GLN A 236 16.33 -0.98 -6.72
CA GLN A 236 17.13 -2.16 -7.06
C GLN A 236 18.03 -2.53 -5.88
N LEU A 237 18.60 -3.74 -5.93
CA LEU A 237 19.66 -4.14 -5.03
C LEU A 237 21.01 -3.90 -5.71
N ASP A 238 21.95 -3.27 -5.02
CA ASP A 238 23.35 -3.22 -5.45
C ASP A 238 24.07 -4.55 -5.18
N GLU A 239 25.35 -4.63 -5.55
CA GLU A 239 26.20 -5.83 -5.38
C GLU A 239 26.27 -6.33 -3.93
N THR A 240 26.06 -5.44 -2.95
CA THR A 240 26.05 -5.75 -1.52
C THR A 240 24.67 -6.14 -1.00
N HIS A 241 23.69 -6.33 -1.90
CA HIS A 241 22.28 -6.55 -1.58
C HIS A 241 21.64 -5.38 -0.83
N THR A 242 22.19 -4.18 -0.99
CA THR A 242 21.65 -2.97 -0.37
C THR A 242 20.67 -2.28 -1.32
N PRO A 243 19.49 -1.85 -0.85
CA PRO A 243 18.55 -1.11 -1.67
C PRO A 243 19.09 0.24 -2.12
N VAL A 244 19.07 0.49 -3.44
CA VAL A 244 19.46 1.75 -4.09
C VAL A 244 18.35 2.23 -5.03
N ILE A 245 18.32 3.54 -5.30
CA ILE A 245 17.40 4.15 -6.26
C ILE A 245 18.14 4.42 -7.57
N ARG A 246 17.65 3.86 -8.68
CA ARG A 246 18.10 4.15 -10.05
C ARG A 246 17.20 5.19 -10.67
N THR A 247 17.72 6.40 -10.83
CA THR A 247 16.97 7.56 -11.37
C THR A 247 16.86 7.55 -12.89
N GLU A 248 17.62 6.70 -13.57
CA GLU A 248 17.57 6.50 -15.02
C GLU A 248 16.27 5.79 -15.44
N THR A 249 15.60 5.12 -14.49
CA THR A 249 14.31 4.45 -14.71
C THR A 249 13.32 4.92 -13.64
N PRO A 250 12.64 6.07 -13.84
CA PRO A 250 11.60 6.52 -12.94
C PRO A 250 10.45 5.51 -12.88
N VAL A 251 10.02 5.14 -11.67
CA VAL A 251 8.95 4.15 -11.45
C VAL A 251 7.99 4.64 -10.37
N SER A 252 6.69 4.44 -10.62
CA SER A 252 5.65 4.44 -9.59
C SER A 252 5.24 3.02 -9.27
N TYR A 253 5.33 2.63 -8.00
CA TYR A 253 4.83 1.34 -7.51
C TYR A 253 3.36 1.47 -7.12
N THR A 254 2.53 0.54 -7.57
CA THR A 254 1.07 0.67 -7.52
C THR A 254 0.39 -0.55 -6.94
N TRP A 255 -0.75 -0.32 -6.26
CA TRP A 255 -1.61 -1.38 -5.75
C TRP A 255 -3.05 -0.88 -5.54
N PRO A 256 -4.05 -1.76 -5.68
CA PRO A 256 -5.42 -1.42 -5.30
C PRO A 256 -5.59 -1.50 -3.78
N SER A 257 -6.42 -0.61 -3.23
CA SER A 257 -6.97 -0.73 -1.88
C SER A 257 -8.45 -0.36 -1.88
N TRP A 258 -9.12 -0.48 -0.73
CA TRP A 258 -10.54 -0.15 -0.60
C TRP A 258 -10.82 0.51 0.74
N THR A 259 -11.85 1.35 0.75
CA THR A 259 -12.44 1.91 1.97
C THR A 259 -13.96 1.78 1.90
N HIS A 260 -14.60 1.60 3.05
CA HIS A 260 -16.03 1.67 3.23
C HIS A 260 -16.38 3.11 3.61
N PHE A 261 -17.33 3.70 2.89
CA PHE A 261 -17.82 5.05 3.15
C PHE A 261 -19.30 5.15 2.79
N ARG A 262 -20.12 5.65 3.73
CA ARG A 262 -21.57 5.87 3.54
C ARG A 262 -22.28 4.66 2.93
N GLY A 263 -21.96 3.47 3.46
CA GLY A 263 -22.58 2.19 3.06
C GLY A 263 -22.07 1.61 1.73
N LYS A 264 -21.00 2.16 1.15
CA LYS A 264 -20.42 1.68 -0.12
C LYS A 264 -18.95 1.33 0.03
N ASN A 265 -18.51 0.28 -0.66
CA ASN A 265 -17.10 -0.04 -0.81
C ASN A 265 -16.55 0.78 -2.00
N LEU A 266 -15.59 1.65 -1.72
CA LEU A 266 -14.95 2.52 -2.70
C LEU A 266 -13.58 1.98 -3.07
N LEU A 267 -13.28 1.97 -4.37
CA LEU A 267 -11.97 1.58 -4.89
C LEU A 267 -10.97 2.71 -4.65
N GLN A 268 -9.76 2.33 -4.26
CA GLN A 268 -8.64 3.24 -4.10
C GLN A 268 -7.44 2.80 -4.95
N ILE A 269 -6.77 3.78 -5.53
CA ILE A 269 -5.57 3.58 -6.37
C ILE A 269 -4.39 4.22 -5.68
N ASN A 270 -3.34 3.45 -5.42
CA ASN A 270 -2.15 3.93 -4.74
C ASN A 270 -0.98 4.03 -5.73
N TYR A 271 -0.24 5.12 -5.66
CA TYR A 271 0.98 5.39 -6.42
C TYR A 271 2.10 5.76 -5.45
N GLN A 272 3.20 5.02 -5.46
CA GLN A 272 4.35 5.24 -4.60
C GLN A 272 5.59 5.56 -5.42
N PHE A 273 6.18 6.72 -5.15
CA PHE A 273 7.44 7.17 -5.73
C PHE A 273 8.55 7.11 -4.68
N TRP A 274 9.73 6.63 -5.08
CA TRP A 274 10.90 6.53 -4.21
C TRP A 274 12.03 7.45 -4.66
N PHE A 275 12.74 7.98 -3.67
CA PHE A 275 13.83 8.96 -3.78
C PHE A 275 15.06 8.46 -3.02
N SER A 276 16.27 8.80 -3.47
CA SER A 276 17.49 8.16 -2.94
C SER A 276 17.84 8.58 -1.51
N LYS A 277 17.43 9.77 -1.05
CA LYS A 277 17.62 10.23 0.35
C LYS A 277 16.79 11.47 0.65
N ARG A 278 16.57 11.72 1.96
CA ARG A 278 16.28 13.05 2.50
C ARG A 278 17.58 13.61 3.09
N PRO A 279 18.27 14.56 2.43
CA PRO A 279 19.54 15.08 2.94
C PRO A 279 19.34 15.85 4.25
N LYS A 280 20.40 15.94 5.05
CA LYS A 280 20.40 16.69 6.31
C LYS A 280 20.37 18.19 6.05
N ARG A 281 19.39 18.90 6.64
CA ARG A 281 19.36 20.38 6.71
C ARG A 281 19.95 20.88 8.04
N GLY A 282 21.15 20.41 8.38
CA GLY A 282 21.86 20.77 9.63
C GLY A 282 22.16 19.57 10.54
N TRP A 283 22.87 19.81 11.64
CA TRP A 283 23.33 18.76 12.54
C TRP A 283 22.22 18.17 13.43
N LEU A 284 21.15 18.93 13.69
CA LEU A 284 19.97 18.53 14.46
C LEU A 284 18.85 17.88 13.64
N ASP A 285 19.01 17.73 12.32
CA ASP A 285 17.97 17.17 11.46
C ASP A 285 17.84 15.64 11.64
N THR A 286 16.91 15.24 12.50
CA THR A 286 16.63 13.85 12.88
C THR A 286 15.83 13.06 11.83
N TYR A 287 15.21 13.76 10.88
CA TYR A 287 14.36 13.22 9.82
C TYR A 287 15.16 12.75 8.59
N ALA A 288 16.40 13.22 8.45
CA ALA A 288 17.27 12.87 7.33
C ALA A 288 17.66 11.38 7.33
N GLY A 289 17.85 10.82 6.14
CA GLY A 289 18.30 9.44 5.99
C GLY A 289 18.26 8.93 4.56
N SER A 290 18.68 7.68 4.40
CA SER A 290 18.62 6.91 3.17
C SER A 290 17.18 6.53 2.84
N LEU A 291 16.83 6.65 1.56
CA LEU A 291 15.49 6.47 0.99
C LEU A 291 14.45 7.44 1.53
N ASP A 292 13.68 8.03 0.63
CA ASP A 292 12.47 8.75 0.96
C ASP A 292 11.40 8.42 -0.09
N GLY A 293 10.18 8.85 0.12
CA GLY A 293 9.11 8.59 -0.84
C GLY A 293 7.87 9.38 -0.56
N VAL A 294 6.95 9.31 -1.51
CA VAL A 294 5.58 9.78 -1.34
C VAL A 294 4.64 8.70 -1.84
N ILE A 295 3.59 8.44 -1.07
CA ILE A 295 2.45 7.64 -1.47
C ILE A 295 1.31 8.62 -1.74
N TRP A 296 0.79 8.58 -2.96
CA TRP A 296 -0.39 9.30 -3.41
C TRP A 296 -1.52 8.30 -3.61
N ARG A 297 -2.67 8.54 -2.99
CA ARG A 297 -3.84 7.68 -3.10
C ARG A 297 -5.05 8.45 -3.62
N VAL A 298 -5.72 7.82 -4.59
CA VAL A 298 -6.95 8.32 -5.22
C VAL A 298 -8.11 7.48 -4.71
N THR A 299 -9.13 8.08 -4.10
CA THR A 299 -10.36 7.39 -3.69
C THR A 299 -11.49 7.71 -4.66
N LEU A 300 -12.06 6.68 -5.32
CA LEU A 300 -13.04 6.84 -6.39
C LEU A 300 -14.47 6.70 -5.88
N LYS A 301 -15.37 7.53 -6.43
CA LYS A 301 -16.82 7.34 -6.33
C LYS A 301 -17.28 6.18 -7.24
N PRO A 302 -18.49 5.64 -7.03
CA PRO A 302 -19.03 4.57 -7.88
C PRO A 302 -19.04 4.89 -9.38
N ASN A 303 -19.18 6.17 -9.77
CA ASN A 303 -19.18 6.61 -11.16
C ASN A 303 -17.78 6.90 -11.75
N GLY A 304 -16.70 6.64 -11.01
CA GLY A 304 -15.32 6.88 -11.45
C GLY A 304 -14.76 8.25 -11.09
N LYS A 305 -15.59 9.26 -10.84
CA LYS A 305 -15.12 10.56 -10.36
C LYS A 305 -14.38 10.44 -9.04
N VAL A 306 -13.38 11.29 -8.82
CA VAL A 306 -12.63 11.26 -7.57
C VAL A 306 -13.49 11.83 -6.42
N LEU A 307 -13.47 11.16 -5.27
CA LEU A 307 -14.08 11.64 -4.03
C LEU A 307 -13.10 12.59 -3.31
N PHE A 308 -11.91 12.08 -2.99
CA PHE A 308 -10.79 12.82 -2.43
C PHE A 308 -9.49 12.10 -2.76
N TYR A 309 -8.38 12.80 -2.56
CA TYR A 309 -7.05 12.21 -2.52
C TYR A 309 -6.44 12.33 -1.14
N ASP A 310 -5.48 11.46 -0.85
CA ASP A 310 -4.63 11.62 0.31
C ASP A 310 -3.19 11.16 0.05
N SER A 311 -2.27 11.69 0.83
CA SER A 311 -0.85 11.37 0.71
C SER A 311 -0.20 11.12 2.06
N ILE A 312 0.78 10.22 2.08
CA ILE A 312 1.70 10.00 3.21
C ILE A 312 3.12 9.84 2.67
N HIS A 313 4.13 10.00 3.53
CA HIS A 313 5.43 9.37 3.27
C HIS A 313 5.35 7.86 3.56
N PRO A 314 6.17 7.01 2.93
CA PRO A 314 6.18 5.56 3.19
C PRO A 314 6.50 5.16 4.64
N CYS A 315 6.90 6.09 5.50
CA CYS A 315 7.01 5.84 6.94
C CYS A 315 5.66 5.91 7.69
N GLY A 316 4.60 6.42 7.05
CA GLY A 316 3.28 6.70 7.64
C GLY A 316 3.09 8.14 8.09
N CYS A 317 4.14 8.96 8.03
CA CYS A 317 4.07 10.38 8.44
C CYS A 317 3.45 11.25 7.35
N TYR A 318 3.10 12.49 7.72
CA TYR A 318 2.63 13.52 6.78
C TYR A 318 1.33 13.18 6.05
N HIS A 319 0.37 12.60 6.79
CA HIS A 319 -0.97 12.36 6.24
C HIS A 319 -1.67 13.68 5.89
N LYS A 320 -1.87 13.89 4.60
CA LYS A 320 -2.50 15.07 4.02
C LYS A 320 -3.71 14.66 3.18
N ILE A 321 -4.77 15.47 3.24
CA ILE A 321 -6.03 15.24 2.51
C ILE A 321 -6.27 16.36 1.49
N TYR A 322 -6.77 16.00 0.30
CA TYR A 322 -7.07 16.92 -0.80
C TYR A 322 -8.50 16.64 -1.30
N LEU A 323 -9.40 17.61 -1.14
CA LEU A 323 -10.82 17.42 -1.45
C LEU A 323 -11.10 17.67 -2.93
N VAL A 324 -11.82 16.76 -3.57
CA VAL A 324 -12.38 16.96 -4.92
C VAL A 324 -13.88 17.20 -4.82
N ASP A 325 -14.56 16.35 -4.05
CA ASP A 325 -16.01 16.44 -3.88
C ASP A 325 -16.38 17.52 -2.84
N PRO A 326 -17.16 18.55 -3.22
CA PRO A 326 -17.53 19.65 -2.32
C PRO A 326 -18.53 19.27 -1.24
N THR A 327 -19.08 18.04 -1.29
CA THR A 327 -19.98 17.53 -0.24
C THR A 327 -19.23 16.97 0.97
N LEU A 328 -17.91 16.80 0.88
CA LEU A 328 -17.10 16.33 1.99
C LEU A 328 -16.87 17.44 3.01
N LYS A 329 -17.13 17.11 4.27
CA LYS A 329 -16.78 17.94 5.43
C LYS A 329 -15.86 17.14 6.32
N ALA A 330 -14.75 17.74 6.72
CA ALA A 330 -13.82 17.10 7.64
C ALA A 330 -14.53 16.84 8.98
N ALA A 331 -14.45 15.60 9.46
CA ALA A 331 -14.97 15.25 10.77
C ALA A 331 -14.10 15.80 11.89
N ASP A 332 -14.73 16.14 13.01
CA ASP A 332 -13.99 16.44 14.23
C ASP A 332 -13.52 15.14 14.88
N ILE A 333 -12.23 14.82 14.68
CA ILE A 333 -11.62 13.61 15.22
C ILE A 333 -10.75 13.91 16.43
N GLU A 334 -10.82 13.06 17.46
CA GLU A 334 -9.93 13.14 18.60
C GLU A 334 -8.51 12.70 18.23
N GLY A 335 -7.51 13.34 18.85
CA GLY A 335 -6.11 12.98 18.66
C GLY A 335 -5.45 13.68 17.47
N ASP A 336 -4.58 12.94 16.76
CA ASP A 336 -3.78 13.49 15.66
C ASP A 336 -4.61 13.59 14.37
N LYS A 337 -4.76 14.81 13.86
CA LYS A 337 -5.55 15.12 12.66
C LYS A 337 -4.67 15.14 11.41
N PRO A 338 -5.17 14.70 10.24
CA PRO A 338 -4.44 14.94 9.01
C PRO A 338 -4.49 16.42 8.63
N VAL A 339 -3.54 16.84 7.81
CA VAL A 339 -3.46 18.23 7.33
C VAL A 339 -4.26 18.35 6.04
N PHE A 340 -5.29 19.20 6.04
CA PHE A 340 -6.12 19.44 4.87
C PHE A 340 -5.50 20.49 3.95
N TYR A 341 -5.46 20.18 2.66
CA TYR A 341 -5.12 21.14 1.62
C TYR A 341 -6.17 22.26 1.57
N PRO A 342 -5.77 23.53 1.45
CA PRO A 342 -6.73 24.63 1.41
C PRO A 342 -7.54 24.60 0.11
N GLY A 343 -8.85 24.43 0.25
CA GLY A 343 -9.79 24.44 -0.87
C GLY A 343 -9.88 23.11 -1.62
N TYR A 344 -10.48 23.16 -2.81
CA TYR A 344 -10.72 22.00 -3.65
C TYR A 344 -9.64 21.86 -4.73
N VAL A 345 -9.33 20.61 -5.06
CA VAL A 345 -8.46 20.24 -6.16
C VAL A 345 -9.27 19.66 -7.31
N VAL A 346 -8.70 19.68 -8.51
CA VAL A 346 -9.40 19.20 -9.71
C VAL A 346 -9.57 17.68 -9.70
N ASP A 347 -10.63 17.22 -10.39
CA ASP A 347 -10.93 15.80 -10.55
C ASP A 347 -10.00 15.18 -11.61
N ALA A 348 -9.21 14.18 -11.22
CA ALA A 348 -8.31 13.45 -12.11
C ALA A 348 -9.05 12.64 -13.18
N TYR A 349 -10.35 12.43 -12.99
CA TYR A 349 -11.25 11.90 -14.02
C TYR A 349 -11.38 12.83 -15.23
N ASP A 350 -11.45 14.14 -14.98
CA ASP A 350 -11.70 15.15 -16.01
C ASP A 350 -10.39 15.69 -16.61
N GLN A 351 -9.34 15.82 -15.79
CA GLN A 351 -8.03 16.32 -16.25
C GLN A 351 -6.89 15.80 -15.37
N ARG A 352 -5.73 15.52 -15.97
CA ARG A 352 -4.56 15.03 -15.23
C ARG A 352 -4.05 16.07 -14.23
N ILE A 353 -3.61 15.58 -13.07
CA ILE A 353 -3.05 16.38 -12.00
C ILE A 353 -1.53 16.29 -11.96
N THR A 354 -0.90 17.35 -11.47
CA THR A 354 0.52 17.43 -11.14
C THR A 354 0.71 17.57 -9.63
N LEU A 355 1.57 16.72 -9.08
CA LEU A 355 2.04 16.74 -7.70
C LEU A 355 3.36 17.50 -7.65
N LEU A 356 3.37 18.69 -7.06
CA LEU A 356 4.60 19.47 -6.86
C LEU A 356 5.23 19.07 -5.53
N LEU A 357 6.44 18.51 -5.60
CA LEU A 357 7.22 18.11 -4.44
C LEU A 357 8.23 19.18 -4.06
N GLU A 358 8.34 19.46 -2.77
CA GLU A 358 9.42 20.28 -2.24
C GLU A 358 10.75 19.53 -2.37
N PRO A 359 11.83 20.20 -2.85
CA PRO A 359 13.16 19.61 -2.86
C PRO A 359 13.61 19.10 -1.50
N ASP A 360 14.39 18.02 -1.52
CA ASP A 360 15.04 17.34 -0.40
C ASP A 360 14.09 16.63 0.56
N THR A 361 12.96 17.24 0.90
CA THR A 361 11.98 16.71 1.85
C THR A 361 10.89 15.90 1.19
N HIS A 362 10.70 16.06 -0.12
CA HIS A 362 9.64 15.43 -0.93
C HIS A 362 8.23 15.69 -0.40
N TYR A 363 8.04 16.73 0.41
CA TYR A 363 6.72 17.11 0.86
C TYR A 363 5.88 17.53 -0.33
N LEU A 364 4.70 16.94 -0.47
CA LEU A 364 3.71 17.41 -1.41
C LEU A 364 3.20 18.79 -0.97
N VAL A 365 3.47 19.81 -1.78
CA VAL A 365 3.17 21.22 -1.47
C VAL A 365 2.11 21.82 -2.37
N ARG A 366 1.92 21.32 -3.59
CA ARG A 366 0.80 21.71 -4.47
C ARG A 366 0.25 20.52 -5.24
N VAL A 367 -1.05 20.57 -5.50
CA VAL A 367 -1.75 19.69 -6.45
C VAL A 367 -2.45 20.62 -7.43
N THR A 368 -2.02 20.60 -8.69
CA THR A 368 -2.52 21.49 -9.74
C THR A 368 -2.94 20.70 -10.97
N PRO A 369 -3.71 21.27 -11.90
CA PRO A 369 -3.79 20.73 -13.25
C PRO A 369 -2.40 20.59 -13.87
N THR A 370 -2.23 19.61 -14.75
CA THR A 370 -0.98 19.41 -15.49
C THR A 370 -0.74 20.54 -16.49
N SER A 371 0.53 20.95 -16.60
CA SER A 371 1.02 21.91 -17.58
C SER A 371 2.10 21.26 -18.45
N ASP A 372 1.99 21.41 -19.77
CA ASP A 372 2.94 20.82 -20.73
C ASP A 372 4.18 21.68 -20.98
N LEU A 373 4.41 22.70 -20.15
CA LEU A 373 5.46 23.71 -20.36
C LEU A 373 6.83 23.29 -19.81
N LEU A 374 6.92 22.14 -19.12
CA LEU A 374 8.14 21.68 -18.47
C LEU A 374 8.81 20.53 -19.24
N PRO A 375 10.16 20.43 -19.18
CA PRO A 375 10.86 19.22 -19.59
C PRO A 375 10.22 17.99 -18.94
N THR A 376 9.77 17.05 -19.77
CA THR A 376 8.98 15.90 -19.33
C THR A 376 9.71 14.61 -19.63
N SER A 377 9.87 13.77 -18.61
CA SER A 377 10.33 12.39 -18.74
C SER A 377 9.20 11.44 -18.39
N SER A 378 9.14 10.26 -19.01
CA SER A 378 8.15 9.25 -18.59
C SER A 378 8.63 8.47 -17.37
N TYR A 379 7.70 8.05 -16.53
CA TYR A 379 7.93 7.02 -15.52
C TYR A 379 7.11 5.76 -15.85
N GLN A 380 7.54 4.61 -15.34
CA GLN A 380 6.84 3.35 -15.53
C GLN A 380 5.93 3.03 -14.34
N LEU A 381 4.86 2.28 -14.60
CA LEU A 381 3.98 1.76 -13.56
C LEU A 381 4.40 0.31 -13.25
N ALA A 382 4.71 0.02 -11.99
CA ALA A 382 5.03 -1.32 -11.51
C ALA A 382 4.07 -1.76 -10.41
N ASP A 383 3.83 -3.07 -10.28
CA ASP A 383 3.11 -3.62 -9.13
C ASP A 383 4.00 -3.52 -7.89
N ALA A 384 3.47 -3.02 -6.77
CA ALA A 384 4.23 -2.87 -5.52
C ALA A 384 4.77 -4.20 -4.97
N ASN A 385 4.23 -5.35 -5.39
CA ASN A 385 4.78 -6.66 -5.09
C ASN A 385 6.18 -6.88 -5.66
N ALA A 386 6.60 -6.12 -6.68
CA ALA A 386 7.98 -6.13 -7.15
C ALA A 386 8.99 -5.76 -6.04
N LEU A 387 8.58 -4.93 -5.06
CA LEU A 387 9.41 -4.56 -3.91
C LEU A 387 9.59 -5.71 -2.90
N ARG A 388 8.73 -6.73 -2.95
CA ARG A 388 8.80 -7.94 -2.10
C ARG A 388 9.59 -9.07 -2.75
N ALA A 389 9.93 -8.93 -4.03
CA ALA A 389 10.66 -9.91 -4.83
C ALA A 389 11.63 -9.19 -5.81
N LEU A 390 12.57 -8.43 -5.24
CA LEU A 390 13.66 -7.77 -5.97
C LEU A 390 14.67 -8.81 -6.43
N LYS A 391 14.88 -8.90 -7.74
CA LYS A 391 15.90 -9.76 -8.32
C LYS A 391 17.28 -9.11 -8.19
N HIS A 392 18.26 -9.89 -7.79
CA HIS A 392 19.66 -9.51 -7.78
C HIS A 392 20.39 -10.13 -8.99
N GLN A 393 21.60 -9.64 -9.29
CA GLN A 393 22.36 -10.06 -10.47
C GLN A 393 22.87 -11.50 -10.40
N ASP A 394 23.09 -12.02 -9.19
CA ASP A 394 23.47 -13.42 -8.93
C ASP A 394 22.28 -14.40 -9.05
N GLY A 395 21.10 -13.92 -9.41
CA GLY A 395 19.88 -14.72 -9.55
C GLY A 395 19.08 -14.90 -8.27
N THR A 396 19.57 -14.42 -7.13
CA THR A 396 18.79 -14.43 -5.89
C THR A 396 17.63 -13.44 -5.95
N VAL A 397 16.62 -13.67 -5.11
CA VAL A 397 15.44 -12.81 -5.00
C VAL A 397 15.23 -12.46 -3.53
N ALA A 398 15.21 -11.17 -3.22
CA ALA A 398 15.04 -10.66 -1.86
C ALA A 398 13.87 -9.69 -1.74
N SER A 399 13.44 -9.43 -0.50
CA SER A 399 12.42 -8.42 -0.21
C SER A 399 13.09 -7.15 0.30
N LEU A 400 12.60 -5.99 -0.13
CA LEU A 400 12.95 -4.68 0.44
C LEU A 400 12.61 -4.60 1.94
N PHE A 401 11.55 -5.31 2.33
CA PHE A 401 10.98 -5.29 3.67
C PHE A 401 11.44 -6.51 4.48
N ASN A 402 11.70 -6.29 5.76
CA ASN A 402 11.87 -7.38 6.72
C ASN A 402 10.51 -7.99 7.15
N ALA A 403 10.56 -9.01 8.01
CA ALA A 403 9.35 -9.69 8.51
C ALA A 403 8.35 -8.80 9.27
N ARG A 404 8.76 -7.60 9.70
CA ARG A 404 7.87 -6.60 10.35
C ARG A 404 7.35 -5.55 9.36
N GLY A 405 7.58 -5.73 8.07
CA GLY A 405 7.17 -4.78 7.04
C GLY A 405 7.98 -3.48 7.05
N LEU A 406 9.19 -3.45 7.63
CA LEU A 406 10.05 -2.27 7.66
C LEU A 406 11.18 -2.39 6.63
N VAL A 407 11.56 -1.27 6.02
CA VAL A 407 12.76 -1.16 5.18
C VAL A 407 13.97 -0.88 6.08
N PRO A 408 14.87 -1.86 6.34
CA PRO A 408 15.84 -1.75 7.44
C PRO A 408 16.82 -0.59 7.30
N ILE A 409 17.25 -0.25 6.08
CA ILE A 409 18.21 0.85 5.83
C ILE A 409 17.60 2.24 6.03
N SER A 410 16.27 2.36 6.13
CA SER A 410 15.58 3.65 6.20
C SER A 410 15.36 4.18 7.62
N LYS A 411 15.95 3.54 8.65
CA LYS A 411 15.84 3.96 10.06
C LYS A 411 16.18 5.45 10.22
N ARG A 412 15.37 6.18 10.98
CA ARG A 412 15.60 7.60 11.34
C ARG A 412 15.97 7.74 12.80
N ALA A 413 16.59 8.88 13.16
CA ALA A 413 16.95 9.18 14.55
C ALA A 413 15.70 9.33 15.43
N GLU A 414 14.58 9.71 14.81
CA GLU A 414 13.27 9.85 15.46
C GLU A 414 12.81 8.66 16.27
N ARG A 415 13.22 7.45 15.88
CA ARG A 415 12.94 6.21 16.62
C ARG A 415 13.36 6.26 18.09
N PHE A 416 14.34 7.09 18.45
CA PHE A 416 14.87 7.16 19.82
C PHE A 416 14.04 8.06 20.75
N TYR A 417 13.17 8.92 20.22
CA TYR A 417 12.31 9.79 21.03
C TYR A 417 10.82 9.66 20.74
N LEU A 418 10.42 9.16 19.56
CA LEU A 418 9.00 8.90 19.23
C LEU A 418 8.53 7.48 19.61
N TRP A 419 9.41 6.60 20.11
CA TRP A 419 9.02 5.26 20.55
C TRP A 419 7.90 5.23 21.59
N PRO A 420 7.73 6.20 22.53
CA PRO A 420 6.62 6.20 23.49
C PRO A 420 5.24 6.31 22.82
N MET A 421 5.19 6.81 21.59
CA MET A 421 3.94 6.86 20.80
C MET A 421 3.51 5.47 20.31
N GLY A 422 4.31 4.45 20.59
CA GLY A 422 4.03 3.07 20.24
C GLY A 422 4.34 2.74 18.79
N ILE A 423 5.07 3.57 18.05
CA ILE A 423 5.40 3.30 16.64
C ILE A 423 6.79 2.67 16.57
N PRO A 424 6.91 1.36 16.28
CA PRO A 424 8.22 0.71 16.23
C PRO A 424 9.08 1.31 15.12
N SER A 425 10.28 1.76 15.45
CA SER A 425 11.21 2.40 14.51
C SER A 425 10.57 3.57 13.74
N ALA A 426 9.99 4.55 14.45
CA ALA A 426 9.43 5.77 13.85
C ALA A 426 10.37 6.38 12.80
N GLY A 427 9.78 6.86 11.70
CA GLY A 427 10.49 7.38 10.52
C GLY A 427 11.03 6.32 9.54
N ALA A 428 11.10 5.03 9.92
CA ALA A 428 11.44 3.97 8.97
C ALA A 428 10.29 3.72 7.98
N MET A 429 10.66 3.54 6.71
CA MET A 429 9.76 3.27 5.60
C MET A 429 9.16 1.87 5.71
N ARG A 430 7.94 1.70 5.20
CA ARG A 430 7.09 0.56 5.49
C ARG A 430 6.48 -0.07 4.25
N GLN A 431 6.14 -1.34 4.41
CA GLN A 431 5.38 -2.12 3.46
C GLN A 431 3.92 -1.60 3.42
N PRO A 432 3.24 -1.55 2.26
CA PRO A 432 1.82 -1.21 2.21
C PRO A 432 1.00 -2.05 3.21
N GLY A 433 0.01 -1.44 3.85
CA GLY A 433 -0.73 -2.08 4.95
C GLY A 433 -0.07 -2.02 6.33
N GLU A 434 1.13 -1.45 6.50
CA GLU A 434 1.78 -1.34 7.82
C GLU A 434 2.00 0.11 8.28
N HIS A 435 1.32 1.06 7.64
CA HIS A 435 1.47 2.50 7.90
C HIS A 435 0.57 2.95 9.06
N ALA A 436 1.18 3.22 10.22
CA ALA A 436 0.57 4.01 11.29
C ALA A 436 0.59 5.50 10.89
N ILE A 437 -0.57 6.15 10.93
CA ILE A 437 -0.79 7.52 10.42
C ILE A 437 -1.31 8.49 11.49
N ALA A 438 -1.14 8.12 12.76
CA ALA A 438 -1.48 8.98 13.89
C ALA A 438 -0.48 8.76 15.03
N PHE A 439 0.12 9.83 15.54
CA PHE A 439 0.94 9.76 16.75
C PHE A 439 0.06 9.70 18.00
N LYS A 440 -0.99 10.53 18.06
CA LYS A 440 -2.00 10.51 19.12
C LYS A 440 -3.24 9.75 18.65
N GLY A 441 -3.62 8.70 19.36
CA GLY A 441 -4.63 7.72 18.93
C GLY A 441 -4.02 6.48 18.25
N ARG A 442 -4.84 5.70 17.56
CA ARG A 442 -4.42 4.60 16.66
C ARG A 442 -5.17 4.76 15.36
N ARG A 443 -4.45 4.85 14.24
CA ARG A 443 -5.05 4.95 12.91
C ARG A 443 -4.08 4.40 11.87
N HIS A 444 -4.59 3.63 10.92
CA HIS A 444 -3.80 3.04 9.84
C HIS A 444 -4.26 3.54 8.48
N PHE A 445 -3.30 3.65 7.56
CA PHE A 445 -3.61 4.10 6.20
C PHE A 445 -4.55 3.14 5.45
N ASP A 446 -4.51 1.85 5.76
CA ASP A 446 -5.32 0.79 5.14
C ASP A 446 -6.58 0.41 5.94
N GLU A 447 -6.97 1.23 6.92
CA GLU A 447 -8.22 1.01 7.66
C GLU A 447 -9.43 1.04 6.72
N ALA A 448 -10.26 0.01 6.83
CA ALA A 448 -11.45 -0.12 5.99
C ALA A 448 -12.37 1.10 6.13
N THR A 449 -12.56 1.62 7.33
CA THR A 449 -13.48 2.73 7.62
C THR A 449 -12.76 4.09 7.71
N LEU A 450 -11.53 4.20 7.21
CA LEU A 450 -10.75 5.44 7.33
C LEU A 450 -11.52 6.65 6.78
N ALA A 451 -12.20 6.52 5.65
CA ALA A 451 -13.01 7.60 5.09
C ALA A 451 -14.17 8.04 6.02
N GLU A 452 -14.80 7.11 6.73
CA GLU A 452 -15.86 7.41 7.71
C GLU A 452 -15.30 8.08 8.97
N THR A 453 -14.04 7.79 9.32
CA THR A 453 -13.34 8.52 10.37
C THR A 453 -13.01 9.95 9.93
N LEU A 454 -12.65 10.16 8.66
CA LEU A 454 -12.16 11.44 8.17
C LEU A 454 -13.26 12.45 7.83
N PHE A 455 -14.48 11.98 7.51
CA PHE A 455 -15.55 12.81 6.97
C PHE A 455 -16.92 12.50 7.59
N GLU A 456 -17.74 13.55 7.72
CA GLU A 456 -19.14 13.48 8.18
C GLU A 456 -20.13 13.14 7.06
#